data_AF-A0A1V5NRP0-F1
#
_entry.id   AF-A0A1V5NRP0-F1
#
_cell.length_a   1.000
_cell.length_b   1.000
_cell.length_c   1.000
_cell.angle_alpha   90.00
_cell.angle_beta   90.00
_cell.angle_gamma   90.00
#
_symmetry.space_group_name_H-M   'P 1'
#
loop_
_entity.id
_entity.type
_entity.pdbx_description
1 polymer ?
#
loop_
_entity_poly.entity_id
_entity_poly.type
_entity_poly.pdbx_seq_one_letter_code
_entity_poly.pdbx_strand_id
1 'polypeptide(L)' 'MAAILHRYASHKGYDVTAAADLSAYTDASEVSDWAETAMKWAKAEGLITGRTASTLAPEGSATRAEVAAILQRFVAGFTE' A
#
# COMPACT_ATOMS: atom_id res chain seq x y z
N MET A 1 -4.10 -2.67 -5.74
CA MET A 1 -3.97 -3.65 -4.63
C MET A 1 -4.09 -3.00 -3.25
N ALA A 2 -3.38 -1.89 -2.97
CA ALA A 2 -3.43 -1.22 -1.66
C ALA A 2 -4.85 -1.01 -1.12
N ALA A 3 -5.77 -0.50 -1.96
CA ALA A 3 -7.17 -0.31 -1.57
C ALA A 3 -7.93 -1.61 -1.23
N ILE A 4 -7.57 -2.74 -1.86
CA ILE A 4 -8.18 -4.05 -1.54
C ILE A 4 -7.78 -4.44 -0.12
N LEU A 5 -6.48 -4.34 0.19
CA LEU A 5 -5.95 -4.67 1.51
C LEU A 5 -6.49 -3.73 2.60
N HIS A 6 -6.53 -2.43 2.32
CA HIS A 6 -7.08 -1.44 3.25
C HIS A 6 -8.55 -1.71 3.57
N ARG A 7 -9.37 -2.02 2.56
CA ARG A 7 -10.79 -2.39 2.76
C ARG A 7 -10.93 -3.69 3.54
N TYR A 8 -10.10 -4.69 3.24
CA TYR A 8 -10.10 -5.95 3.98
C TYR A 8 -9.69 -5.73 5.45
N ALA A 9 -8.65 -4.93 5.70
CA ALA A 9 -8.18 -4.61 7.03
C ALA A 9 -9.25 -3.86 7.84
N SER A 10 -9.88 -2.85 7.23
CA SER A 10 -11.02 -2.15 7.83
C SER A 10 -12.18 -3.10 8.14
N HIS A 11 -12.49 -4.04 7.25
CA HIS A 11 -13.53 -5.05 7.49
C HIS A 11 -13.19 -6.04 8.61
N LYS A 12 -11.91 -6.37 8.77
CA LYS A 12 -11.42 -7.23 9.87
C LYS A 12 -11.27 -6.51 11.20
N GLY A 13 -11.42 -5.18 11.23
CA GLY A 13 -11.24 -4.37 12.43
C GLY A 13 -9.77 -4.11 12.79
N TYR A 14 -8.86 -4.26 11.83
CA TYR A 14 -7.46 -3.86 12.01
C TYR A 14 -7.31 -2.34 12.02
N ASP A 15 -6.22 -1.86 12.62
CA ASP A 15 -5.90 -0.44 12.58
C ASP A 15 -5.52 -0.02 11.15
N VAL A 16 -6.24 0.98 10.65
CA VAL A 16 -6.03 1.59 9.32
C VAL A 16 -5.79 3.09 9.40
N THR A 17 -5.46 3.59 10.60
CA THR A 17 -5.25 5.03 10.85
C THR A 17 -3.84 5.50 10.50
N ALA A 18 -2.88 4.57 10.40
CA ALA A 18 -1.52 4.88 10.01
C ALA A 18 -1.49 5.47 8.59
N ALA A 19 -0.75 6.56 8.40
CA ALA A 19 -0.59 7.23 7.12
C ALA A 19 0.83 7.75 6.96
N ALA A 20 1.52 7.32 5.90
CA ALA A 20 2.83 7.82 5.54
C ALA A 20 2.72 8.96 4.53
N ASP A 21 3.72 9.83 4.51
CA ASP A 21 3.85 10.84 3.47
C ASP A 21 4.34 10.19 2.16
N LEU A 22 3.63 10.49 1.07
CA LEU A 22 3.97 10.03 -0.27
C LEU A 22 4.61 11.14 -1.12
N SER A 23 4.75 12.36 -0.59
CA SER A 23 5.33 13.51 -1.32
C SER A 23 6.74 13.27 -1.86
N ALA A 24 7.48 12.33 -1.25
CA ALA A 24 8.80 11.91 -1.70
C ALA A 24 8.79 11.13 -3.03
N TYR A 25 7.62 10.67 -3.48
CA TYR A 25 7.47 9.92 -4.73
C TYR A 25 7.09 10.85 -5.88
N THR A 26 7.79 10.72 -7.01
CA THR A 26 7.60 11.58 -8.18
C THR A 26 6.26 11.36 -8.88
N ASP A 27 5.66 10.18 -8.68
CA ASP A 27 4.39 9.74 -9.24
C ASP A 27 3.27 9.73 -8.19
N ALA A 28 3.45 10.40 -7.04
CA ALA A 28 2.41 10.51 -6.03
C ALA A 28 1.13 11.17 -6.56
N SER A 29 1.26 12.09 -7.53
CA SER A 29 0.13 12.75 -8.19
C SER A 29 -0.66 11.83 -9.15
N GLU A 30 -0.10 10.68 -9.53
CA GLU A 30 -0.80 9.68 -10.34
C GLU A 30 -1.67 8.75 -9.48
N VAL A 31 -1.56 8.85 -8.15
CA VAL A 31 -2.43 8.12 -7.25
C VAL A 31 -3.82 8.75 -7.30
N SER A 32 -4.82 7.97 -7.71
CA SER A 32 -6.21 8.43 -7.69
C SER A 32 -6.67 8.75 -6.26
N ASP A 33 -7.52 9.76 -6.09
CA ASP A 33 -8.04 10.22 -4.78
C ASP A 33 -8.60 9.09 -3.91
N TRP A 34 -9.35 8.15 -4.52
CA TRP A 34 -9.93 7.01 -3.81
C TRP A 34 -8.88 6.02 -3.27
N ALA A 35 -7.68 6.01 -3.85
CA ALA A 35 -6.57 5.14 -3.49
C ALA A 35 -5.54 5.84 -2.59
N GLU A 36 -5.59 7.16 -2.47
CA GLU A 36 -4.61 7.95 -1.74
C GLU A 36 -4.47 7.51 -0.28
N THR A 37 -5.58 7.45 0.45
CA THR A 37 -5.59 6.98 1.85
C THR A 37 -5.04 5.57 1.98
N ALA A 38 -5.45 4.67 1.10
CA ALA A 38 -5.01 3.28 1.13
C ALA A 38 -3.52 3.13 0.79
N MET A 39 -2.99 3.97 -0.10
CA MET A 39 -1.56 3.99 -0.45
C MET A 39 -0.71 4.54 0.69
N LYS A 40 -1.16 5.63 1.34
CA LYS A 40 -0.51 6.20 2.52
C LYS A 40 -0.45 5.20 3.66
N TRP A 41 -1.56 4.51 3.92
CA TRP A 41 -1.62 3.43 4.90
C TRP A 41 -0.70 2.26 4.53
N ALA A 42 -0.80 1.74 3.30
CA ALA A 42 0.03 0.61 2.88
C ALA A 42 1.54 0.93 2.93
N LYS A 43 1.92 2.20 2.76
CA LYS A 43 3.30 2.66 2.94
C LYS A 43 3.68 2.75 4.41
N ALA A 44 2.80 3.25 5.27
CA ALA A 44 3.02 3.35 6.72
C ALA A 44 3.24 1.98 7.35
N GLU A 45 2.40 1.01 6.96
CA GLU A 45 2.47 -0.39 7.42
C GLU A 45 3.62 -1.18 6.76
N GLY A 46 4.43 -0.55 5.91
CA GLY A 46 5.54 -1.22 5.22
C GLY A 46 5.11 -2.30 4.21
N LEU A 47 3.82 -2.35 3.86
CA LEU A 47 3.29 -3.29 2.86
C LEU A 47 3.81 -2.95 1.46
N ILE A 48 3.93 -1.66 1.15
CA ILE A 48 4.42 -1.14 -0.13
C ILE A 48 5.63 -0.23 0.12
N THR A 49 6.74 -0.52 -0.55
CA THR A 49 7.97 0.29 -0.48
C THR A 49 8.18 1.21 -1.67
N GLY A 50 7.41 1.04 -2.75
CA GLY A 50 7.67 1.62 -4.06
C GLY A 50 8.50 0.68 -4.94
N ARG A 51 8.40 0.85 -6.26
CA ARG A 51 9.20 0.10 -7.24
C ARG A 51 10.65 0.54 -7.27
N THR A 52 10.88 1.83 -7.03
CA THR A 52 12.20 2.41 -6.88
C THR A 52 12.20 3.30 -5.64
N ALA A 53 13.34 3.92 -5.33
CA ALA A 53 13.44 4.88 -4.25
C ALA A 53 12.50 6.09 -4.44
N SER A 54 12.11 6.41 -5.67
CA SER A 54 11.32 7.60 -6.00
C SER A 54 10.00 7.33 -6.73
N THR A 55 9.66 6.08 -7.05
CA THR A 55 8.43 5.74 -7.81
C THR A 55 7.59 4.65 -7.15
N LEU A 56 6.28 4.86 -7.08
CA LEU A 56 5.27 3.89 -6.64
C LEU A 56 4.67 3.07 -7.78
N ALA A 57 4.55 3.66 -8.97
CA ALA A 57 3.83 3.17 -10.15
C ALA A 57 2.38 2.73 -9.82
N PRO A 58 1.51 3.66 -9.36
CA PRO A 58 0.15 3.33 -8.92
C PRO A 58 -0.74 2.78 -10.03
N GLU A 59 -0.55 3.23 -11.27
CA GLU A 59 -1.25 2.74 -12.47
C GLU A 59 -0.55 1.52 -13.12
N GLY A 60 0.65 1.18 -12.64
CA GLY A 60 1.43 0.08 -13.16
C GLY A 60 0.84 -1.28 -12.82
N SER A 61 1.03 -2.25 -13.72
CA SER A 61 0.65 -3.65 -13.46
C SER A 61 1.62 -4.31 -12.48
N ALA A 62 1.12 -4.82 -11.35
CA ALA A 62 1.93 -5.57 -10.40
C ALA A 62 2.19 -7.00 -10.91
N THR A 63 3.43 -7.46 -10.77
CA THR A 63 3.79 -8.86 -11.04
C THR A 63 3.28 -9.79 -9.95
N ARG A 64 3.12 -11.07 -10.27
CA ARG A 64 2.71 -12.10 -9.29
C ARG A 64 3.64 -12.15 -8.07
N ALA A 65 4.94 -11.96 -8.28
CA ALA A 65 5.93 -11.95 -7.22
C ALA A 65 5.78 -10.73 -6.29
N GLU A 66 5.56 -9.54 -6.85
CA GLU A 66 5.28 -8.34 -6.07
C GLU A 66 4.00 -8.50 -5.23
N VAL A 67 2.94 -9.04 -5.82
CA VAL A 67 1.67 -9.30 -5.11
C VAL A 67 1.87 -10.30 -3.97
N ALA A 68 2.58 -11.41 -4.21
CA ALA A 68 2.86 -12.41 -3.18
C ALA A 68 3.67 -11.82 -2.01
N ALA A 69 4.68 -10.99 -2.30
CA ALA A 69 5.47 -10.34 -1.27
C ALA A 69 4.64 -9.37 -0.41
N ILE A 70 3.76 -8.57 -1.03
CA ILE A 70 2.86 -7.66 -0.30
C ILE A 70 1.90 -8.46 0.59
N LEU A 71 1.30 -9.53 0.06
CA LEU A 71 0.40 -10.39 0.83
C LEU A 71 1.11 -11.07 2.00
N GLN A 72 2.35 -11.53 1.80
CA GLN A 72 3.13 -12.14 2.87
C GLN A 72 3.44 -11.14 3.98
N ARG A 73 3.81 -9.90 3.66
CA ARG A 73 3.99 -8.83 4.66
C ARG A 73 2.69 -8.53 5.39
N PHE A 74 1.58 -8.48 4.67
CA PHE A 74 0.26 -8.23 5.26
C PHE A 74 -0.15 -9.32 6.24
N VAL A 75 0.02 -10.60 5.88
CA VAL A 75 -0.28 -11.70 6.80
C VAL A 75 0.66 -11.64 8.00
N ALA A 76 1.98 -11.54 7.78
CA ALA A 76 2.95 -11.52 8.89
C ALA A 76 2.75 -10.34 9.86
N GLY A 77 2.39 -9.15 9.37
CA GLY A 77 2.25 -7.94 10.21
C GLY A 77 0.93 -7.83 10.97
N PHE A 78 -0.15 -8.47 10.50
CA PHE A 78 -1.49 -8.33 11.08
C PHE A 78 -2.02 -9.59 11.80
N THR A 79 -1.28 -10.71 11.77
CA THR A 79 -1.70 -11.97 12.43
C THR A 79 -0.89 -12.34 13.68
N GLU A 80 -0.18 -11.40 14.30
CA GLU A 80 0.49 -11.61 15.61
C GLU A 80 -0.28 -10.96 16.77
#